data_AF-A0A3P7PQR4-F1
#
_entry.id   AF-A0A3P7PQR4-F1
#
_cell.length_a   1.000
_cell.length_b   1.000
_cell.length_c   1.000
_cell.angle_alpha   90.00
_cell.angle_beta   90.00
_cell.angle_gamma   90.00
#
_symmetry.space_group_name_H-M   'P 1'
#
loop_
_entity.id
_entity.type
_entity.pdbx_description
1 polymer ?
#
loop_
_entity_poly.entity_id
_entity_poly.type
_entity_poly.pdbx_seq_one_letter_code
_entity_poly.pdbx_strand_id
1 'polypeptide(L)'
;MSKLLEIFLHHLWSPCANYLPHLLPLQLIRQRALQARRRKEEEELAAAFQIAGGAGEQDADEEEDEDEEDEEEEEYSSSDNEMAPKLKPVFVRKQDRITLKDKQRADMLEKEAAEETERLANERRRDTLKILEAEIRREAEEARALEDELDAIDSDDGRGDPSKEQEEYELWKVRELKRIRREREAKEAIEQEKEEIERIRRMTDAQRREEFRKNPKKITNKAPKGKYKFLQKYFHRGAFFVSTEEEKLFQRDFAAPTLEDHFDKTKLRAVMQVCFLILLMKDHACAQTVALQFSSFCSP
;
A
#
# COMPACT_ATOMS: atom_id res chain seq x y z
N MET A 1 -44.31 15.06 43.30
CA MET A 1 -44.28 14.18 42.10
C MET A 1 -43.66 14.92 40.92
N SER A 2 -42.43 15.42 41.06
CA SER A 2 -41.83 16.33 40.06
C SER A 2 -40.32 16.15 39.95
N LYS A 3 -39.80 14.94 40.21
CA LYS A 3 -38.37 14.60 40.08
C LYS A 3 -38.11 13.26 39.36
N LEU A 4 -39.14 12.63 38.81
CA LEU A 4 -39.03 11.39 38.02
C LEU A 4 -39.35 11.59 36.53
N LEU A 5 -39.75 12.80 36.12
CA LEU A 5 -40.02 13.14 34.71
C LEU A 5 -38.89 13.94 34.05
N GLU A 6 -37.88 14.40 34.79
CA GLU A 6 -36.69 15.07 34.22
C GLU A 6 -35.60 14.10 33.75
N ILE A 7 -35.65 12.83 34.17
CA ILE A 7 -34.65 11.83 33.81
C ILE A 7 -34.96 11.20 32.43
N PHE A 8 -36.21 11.22 31.98
CA PHE A 8 -36.61 10.59 30.71
C PHE A 8 -36.40 11.46 29.46
N LEU A 9 -36.25 12.79 29.60
CA LEU A 9 -36.04 13.67 28.44
C LEU A 9 -34.57 13.91 28.07
N HIS A 10 -33.61 13.50 28.91
CA HIS A 10 -32.18 13.63 28.63
C HIS A 10 -31.54 12.36 28.03
N HIS A 11 -32.34 11.32 27.75
CA HIS A 11 -31.87 10.05 27.17
C HIS A 11 -32.34 9.77 25.74
N LEU A 12 -33.04 10.72 25.09
CA LEU A 12 -33.45 10.58 23.69
C LEU A 12 -32.95 11.67 22.74
N TRP A 13 -31.98 12.49 23.15
CA TRP A 13 -31.27 13.32 22.18
C TRP A 13 -29.80 13.47 22.51
N SER A 14 -29.04 12.41 22.25
CA SER A 14 -27.60 12.51 22.01
C SER A 14 -27.36 11.98 20.61
N PRO A 15 -26.99 12.81 19.62
CA PRO A 15 -26.67 12.35 18.29
C PRO A 15 -25.53 11.34 18.36
N CYS A 16 -25.72 10.16 17.75
CA CYS A 16 -24.64 9.24 17.44
C CYS A 16 -23.58 9.95 16.59
N ALA A 17 -22.61 10.59 17.24
CA ALA A 17 -21.42 11.16 16.62
C ALA A 17 -20.20 10.67 17.41
N ASN A 18 -20.00 9.36 17.46
CA ASN A 18 -18.76 8.76 17.95
C ASN A 18 -18.59 7.37 17.35
N TYR A 19 -18.42 7.31 16.05
CA TYR A 19 -17.78 6.19 15.37
C TYR A 19 -17.13 6.75 14.12
N LEU A 20 -15.84 7.09 14.19
CA LEU A 20 -14.90 7.10 13.07
C LEU A 20 -13.49 7.60 13.48
N PRO A 21 -12.73 6.86 14.32
CA PRO A 21 -11.34 7.22 14.59
C PRO A 21 -10.36 6.79 13.48
N HIS A 22 -10.81 6.05 12.45
CA HIS A 22 -9.92 5.47 11.43
C HIS A 22 -9.84 6.22 10.08
N LEU A 23 -10.74 7.17 9.80
CA LEU A 23 -10.70 7.96 8.55
C LEU A 23 -9.89 9.26 8.67
N LEU A 24 -9.70 9.78 9.88
CA LEU A 24 -8.92 10.99 10.13
C LEU A 24 -7.43 10.85 9.77
N PRO A 25 -6.74 9.71 10.04
CA PRO A 25 -5.34 9.54 9.66
C PRO A 25 -5.16 9.51 8.14
N LEU A 26 -6.02 8.80 7.41
CA LEU A 26 -5.97 8.70 5.94
C LEU A 26 -6.30 10.03 5.25
N GLN A 27 -7.27 10.78 5.76
CA GLN A 27 -7.57 12.13 5.25
C GLN A 27 -6.44 13.11 5.54
N LEU A 28 -5.79 13.03 6.70
CA LEU A 28 -4.64 13.85 7.05
C LEU A 28 -3.42 13.50 6.18
N ILE A 29 -3.17 12.21 5.91
CA ILE A 29 -2.11 11.75 5.00
C ILE A 29 -2.38 12.26 3.57
N ARG A 30 -3.64 12.19 3.10
CA ARG A 30 -4.03 12.71 1.79
C ARG A 30 -3.85 14.23 1.68
N GLN A 31 -4.20 14.98 2.72
CA GLN A 31 -3.98 16.43 2.77
C GLN A 31 -2.49 16.79 2.77
N ARG A 32 -1.68 16.08 3.56
CA ARG A 32 -0.21 16.26 3.57
C ARG A 32 0.42 15.93 2.22
N ALA A 33 -0.03 14.88 1.55
CA ALA A 33 0.44 14.53 0.21
C ALA A 33 0.10 15.60 -0.85
N LEU A 34 -1.10 16.20 -0.78
CA LEU A 34 -1.49 17.30 -1.66
C LEU A 34 -0.70 18.59 -1.38
N GLN A 35 -0.44 18.89 -0.10
CA GLN A 35 0.40 20.04 0.29
C GLN A 35 1.87 19.85 -0.14
N ALA A 36 2.39 18.62 -0.06
CA ALA A 36 3.74 18.31 -0.55
C ALA A 36 3.84 18.45 -2.07
N ARG A 37 2.81 18.04 -2.84
CA ARG A 37 2.76 18.27 -4.29
C ARG A 37 2.72 19.76 -4.64
N ARG A 38 1.90 20.55 -3.94
CA ARG A 38 1.85 22.01 -4.13
C ARG A 38 3.17 22.70 -3.81
N ARG A 39 3.87 22.28 -2.75
CA ARG A 39 5.21 22.81 -2.42
C ARG A 39 6.24 22.48 -3.48
N LYS A 40 6.22 21.27 -4.03
CA LYS A 40 7.08 20.90 -5.15
C LYS A 40 6.76 21.72 -6.40
N GLU A 41 5.49 21.89 -6.72
CA GLU A 41 5.05 22.73 -7.85
C GLU A 41 5.49 24.19 -7.64
N GLU A 42 5.37 24.75 -6.42
CA GLU A 42 5.84 26.10 -6.06
C GLU A 42 7.37 26.22 -6.09
N GLU A 43 8.11 25.20 -5.64
CA GLU A 43 9.58 25.13 -5.71
C GLU A 43 10.07 24.99 -7.15
N GLU A 44 9.39 24.19 -7.98
CA GLU A 44 9.65 24.06 -9.42
C GLU A 44 9.33 25.36 -10.15
N LEU A 45 8.25 26.06 -9.80
CA LEU A 45 7.93 27.37 -10.36
C LEU A 45 8.91 28.45 -9.91
N ALA A 46 9.36 28.41 -8.65
CA ALA A 46 10.38 29.32 -8.14
C ALA A 46 11.74 29.05 -8.75
N ALA A 47 12.11 27.78 -8.97
CA ALA A 47 13.31 27.37 -9.69
C ALA A 47 13.22 27.78 -11.16
N ALA A 48 12.08 27.56 -11.82
CA ALA A 48 11.84 28.01 -13.18
C ALA A 48 11.88 29.54 -13.28
N PHE A 49 11.38 30.27 -12.29
CA PHE A 49 11.47 31.73 -12.22
C PHE A 49 12.90 32.22 -11.94
N GLN A 50 13.69 31.49 -11.15
CA GLN A 50 15.11 31.78 -10.95
C GLN A 50 15.95 31.47 -12.20
N ILE A 51 15.60 30.42 -12.95
CA ILE A 51 16.24 30.07 -14.22
C ILE A 51 15.83 31.05 -15.32
N ALA A 52 14.56 31.47 -15.38
CA ALA A 52 14.06 32.46 -16.33
C ALA A 52 14.44 33.91 -15.96
N GLY A 53 14.72 34.20 -14.69
CA GLY A 53 15.12 35.52 -14.20
C GLY A 53 16.52 35.98 -14.62
N GLY A 54 17.26 35.15 -15.36
CA GLY A 54 18.57 35.49 -15.95
C GLY A 54 18.52 35.97 -17.40
N ALA A 55 17.37 35.93 -18.08
CA ALA A 55 17.24 36.33 -19.48
C ALA A 55 16.04 37.28 -19.68
N GLY A 56 16.33 38.58 -19.68
CA GLY A 56 15.39 39.58 -20.16
C GLY A 56 15.28 39.56 -21.69
N GLU A 57 14.05 39.34 -22.16
CA GLU A 57 13.45 39.74 -23.45
C GLU A 57 14.38 40.09 -24.63
N GLN A 58 14.39 39.21 -25.63
CA GLN A 58 14.26 39.60 -27.03
C GLN A 58 13.57 38.52 -27.86
N ASP A 59 13.00 39.00 -28.95
CA ASP A 59 11.88 38.55 -29.76
C ASP A 59 12.13 37.27 -30.58
N ALA A 60 11.05 36.78 -31.18
CA ALA A 60 10.92 35.62 -32.04
C ALA A 60 11.96 35.46 -33.17
N ASP A 61 12.37 34.22 -33.45
CA ASP A 61 12.36 33.66 -34.81
C ASP A 61 12.40 32.12 -34.78
N GLU A 62 11.73 31.52 -35.75
CA GLU A 62 11.84 30.10 -36.13
C GLU A 62 13.20 29.87 -36.83
N GLU A 63 13.76 28.65 -36.74
CA GLU A 63 14.31 27.85 -37.87
C GLU A 63 15.18 26.66 -37.39
N GLU A 64 15.24 25.68 -38.28
CA GLU A 64 15.79 24.32 -38.24
C GLU A 64 17.32 24.17 -38.08
N ASP A 65 17.75 22.89 -38.08
CA ASP A 65 19.07 22.29 -38.36
C ASP A 65 19.97 21.99 -37.15
N GLU A 66 20.10 20.72 -36.75
CA GLU A 66 20.86 19.58 -37.34
C GLU A 66 22.29 19.51 -36.79
N ASP A 67 22.55 18.37 -36.13
CA ASP A 67 23.80 17.60 -35.97
C ASP A 67 25.13 18.31 -35.67
N GLU A 68 25.81 17.88 -34.60
CA GLU A 68 26.91 16.90 -34.70
C GLU A 68 27.55 16.62 -33.33
N GLU A 69 27.95 15.36 -33.18
CA GLU A 69 28.74 14.79 -32.10
C GLU A 69 30.16 15.40 -32.05
N ASP A 70 30.76 15.45 -30.86
CA ASP A 70 31.93 14.63 -30.51
C ASP A 70 32.99 15.33 -29.61
N GLU A 71 33.61 14.45 -28.81
CA GLU A 71 34.97 14.48 -28.27
C GLU A 71 35.31 15.22 -26.96
N GLU A 72 35.68 14.36 -26.01
CA GLU A 72 36.51 14.54 -24.83
C GLU A 72 37.90 15.13 -25.17
N GLU A 73 38.49 15.94 -24.29
CA GLU A 73 39.84 15.71 -23.72
C GLU A 73 40.40 16.93 -22.94
N GLU A 74 40.85 16.61 -21.72
CA GLU A 74 42.11 17.01 -21.09
C GLU A 74 42.35 18.43 -20.50
N GLU A 75 42.90 18.35 -19.29
CA GLU A 75 43.48 19.37 -18.43
C GLU A 75 44.59 20.17 -19.14
N TYR A 76 44.47 21.51 -19.19
CA TYR A 76 45.62 22.38 -19.38
C TYR A 76 45.67 23.46 -18.30
N SER A 77 46.61 23.30 -17.38
CA SER A 77 47.08 24.32 -16.46
C SER A 77 47.66 25.49 -17.27
N SER A 78 46.85 26.52 -17.50
CA SER A 78 47.31 27.80 -18.04
C SER A 78 47.49 28.79 -16.90
N SER A 79 48.74 28.91 -16.45
CA SER A 79 49.22 30.08 -15.74
C SER A 79 49.20 31.28 -16.69
N ASP A 80 48.04 31.91 -16.86
CA ASP A 80 47.99 33.28 -17.33
C ASP A 80 47.67 34.19 -16.13
N ASN A 81 48.55 35.16 -15.95
CA ASN A 81 48.40 36.22 -14.98
C ASN A 81 47.27 37.13 -15.48
N GLU A 82 46.03 36.72 -15.24
CA GLU A 82 44.83 37.49 -15.52
C GLU A 82 44.86 38.73 -14.64
N MET A 83 45.42 39.78 -15.24
CA MET A 83 45.34 41.15 -14.78
C MET A 83 43.87 41.47 -14.54
N ALA A 84 43.44 41.33 -13.27
CA ALA A 84 42.07 41.56 -12.84
C ALA A 84 41.54 42.81 -13.56
N PRO A 85 40.36 42.75 -14.20
CA PRO A 85 39.84 43.85 -14.99
C PRO A 85 39.96 45.13 -14.18
N LYS A 86 40.84 46.05 -14.59
CA LYS A 86 41.04 47.31 -13.86
C LYS A 86 39.71 48.05 -13.92
N LEU A 87 38.97 48.04 -12.82
CA LEU A 87 37.71 48.77 -12.70
C LEU A 87 38.00 50.24 -13.04
N LYS A 88 37.28 50.76 -14.02
CA LYS A 88 37.34 52.18 -14.35
C LYS A 88 36.93 52.96 -13.08
N PRO A 89 37.74 53.92 -12.61
CA PRO A 89 37.36 54.71 -11.44
C PRO A 89 36.10 55.52 -11.77
N VAL A 90 34.98 55.15 -11.17
CA VAL A 90 33.71 55.88 -11.24
C VAL A 90 33.74 56.95 -10.16
N PHE A 91 33.39 58.19 -10.52
CA PHE A 91 33.31 59.27 -9.55
C PHE A 91 32.12 59.06 -8.62
N VAL A 92 32.41 58.60 -7.40
CA VAL A 92 31.43 58.40 -6.35
C VAL A 92 31.15 59.74 -5.63
N ARG A 93 29.87 60.06 -5.43
CA ARG A 93 29.45 61.32 -4.78
C ARG A 93 29.98 61.40 -3.35
N LYS A 94 30.12 62.62 -2.81
CA LYS A 94 30.75 62.86 -1.50
C LYS A 94 30.10 62.10 -0.33
N GLN A 95 28.80 61.81 -0.42
CA GLN A 95 28.01 61.09 0.58
C GLN A 95 28.19 59.57 0.52
N ASP A 96 28.55 59.04 -0.65
CA ASP A 96 28.68 57.60 -0.90
C ASP A 96 30.13 57.12 -0.70
N ARG A 97 31.04 58.02 -0.33
CA ARG A 97 32.42 57.69 0.03
C ARG A 97 32.47 57.22 1.48
N ILE A 98 32.54 55.90 1.66
CA ILE A 98 32.74 55.26 2.96
C ILE A 98 34.07 55.75 3.54
N THR A 99 34.04 56.40 4.71
CA THR A 99 35.28 56.82 5.36
C THR A 99 35.97 55.61 6.01
N LEU A 100 37.31 55.58 6.04
CA LEU A 100 38.08 54.46 6.60
C LEU A 100 37.67 54.09 8.04
N LYS A 101 37.13 55.05 8.82
CA LYS A 101 36.59 54.81 10.17
C LYS A 101 35.24 54.11 10.17
N ASP A 102 34.37 54.39 9.21
CA ASP A 102 33.07 53.73 9.09
C ASP A 102 33.24 52.29 8.63
N LYS A 103 34.20 52.04 7.73
CA LYS A 103 34.62 50.69 7.34
C LYS A 103 35.16 49.89 8.52
N GLN A 104 36.06 50.47 9.32
CA GLN A 104 36.59 49.81 10.52
C GLN A 104 35.51 49.48 11.57
N ARG A 105 34.47 50.32 11.72
CA ARG A 105 33.34 50.02 12.62
C ARG A 105 32.45 48.91 12.06
N ALA A 106 32.20 48.91 10.75
CA ALA A 106 31.45 47.84 10.09
C ALA A 106 32.17 46.50 10.20
N ASP A 107 33.49 46.47 9.97
CA ASP A 107 34.31 45.26 10.07
C ASP A 107 34.36 44.72 11.52
N MET A 108 34.32 45.59 12.54
CA MET A 108 34.24 45.18 13.95
C MET A 108 32.87 44.61 14.31
N LEU A 109 31.79 45.23 13.84
CA LEU A 109 30.43 44.74 14.05
C LEU A 109 30.20 43.38 13.37
N GLU A 110 30.78 43.20 12.17
CA GLU A 110 30.73 41.94 11.43
C GLU A 110 31.48 40.81 12.15
N LYS A 111 32.63 41.12 12.77
CA LYS A 111 33.37 40.16 13.60
C LYS A 111 32.60 39.77 14.87
N GLU A 112 32.00 40.74 15.56
CA GLU A 112 31.19 40.46 16.76
C GLU A 112 29.96 39.60 16.42
N ALA A 113 29.29 39.87 15.29
CA ALA A 113 28.19 39.04 14.81
C ALA A 113 28.66 37.64 14.41
N ALA A 114 29.81 37.50 13.76
CA ALA A 114 30.39 36.20 13.43
C ALA A 114 30.70 35.38 14.69
N GLU A 115 31.31 35.99 15.71
CA GLU A 115 31.59 35.35 16.99
C GLU A 115 30.30 34.93 17.73
N GLU A 116 29.26 35.75 17.72
CA GLU A 116 27.96 35.38 18.31
C GLU A 116 27.34 34.15 17.60
N THR A 117 27.37 34.13 16.26
CA THR A 117 26.84 32.99 15.50
C THR A 117 27.63 31.70 15.74
N GLU A 118 28.97 31.79 15.87
CA GLU A 118 29.81 30.66 16.19
C GLU A 118 29.54 30.14 17.61
N ARG A 119 29.35 31.03 18.57
CA ARG A 119 28.97 30.66 19.94
C ARG A 119 27.64 29.94 19.99
N LEU A 120 26.62 30.45 19.30
CA LEU A 120 25.31 29.81 19.23
C LEU A 120 25.38 28.45 18.53
N ALA A 121 26.20 28.31 17.49
CA ALA A 121 26.44 27.03 16.83
C ALA A 121 27.13 26.02 17.77
N ASN A 122 28.10 26.46 18.57
CA ASN A 122 28.78 25.61 19.55
C ASN A 122 27.87 25.23 20.73
N GLU A 123 26.98 26.12 21.17
CA GLU A 123 25.94 25.79 22.18
C GLU A 123 24.98 24.73 21.64
N ARG A 124 24.46 24.90 20.42
CA ARG A 124 23.62 23.88 19.77
C ARG A 124 24.34 22.54 19.66
N ARG A 125 25.61 22.53 19.27
CA ARG A 125 26.41 21.28 19.21
C ARG A 125 26.52 20.63 20.58
N ARG A 126 26.80 21.38 21.64
CA ARG A 126 26.87 20.86 23.02
C ARG A 126 25.53 20.29 23.48
N ASP A 127 24.44 20.99 23.20
CA ASP A 127 23.09 20.52 23.54
C ASP A 127 22.75 19.23 22.80
N THR A 128 23.07 19.13 21.50
CA THR A 128 22.87 17.90 20.73
C THR A 128 23.70 16.74 21.27
N LEU A 129 24.95 16.97 21.65
CA LEU A 129 25.81 15.94 22.26
C LEU A 129 25.28 15.48 23.62
N LYS A 130 24.76 16.41 24.43
CA LYS A 130 24.17 16.09 25.73
C LYS A 130 22.88 15.26 25.60
N ILE A 131 22.06 15.54 24.59
CA ILE A 131 20.87 14.74 24.27
C ILE A 131 21.29 13.32 23.84
N LEU A 132 22.30 13.20 22.98
CA LEU A 132 22.83 11.90 22.55
C LEU A 132 23.40 11.10 23.72
N GLU A 133 24.18 11.73 24.60
CA GLU A 133 24.71 11.06 25.81
C GLU A 133 23.58 10.56 26.72
N ALA A 134 22.54 11.37 26.93
CA ALA A 134 21.39 10.98 27.73
C ALA A 134 20.64 9.79 27.11
N GLU A 135 20.49 9.76 25.79
CA GLU A 135 19.83 8.67 25.07
C GLU A 135 20.64 7.37 25.11
N ILE A 136 21.97 7.45 24.91
CA ILE A 136 22.86 6.29 25.02
C ILE A 136 22.84 5.72 26.45
N ARG A 137 22.81 6.57 27.47
CA ARG A 137 22.69 6.13 28.87
C ARG A 137 21.35 5.42 29.12
N ARG A 138 20.25 5.98 28.61
CA ARG A 138 18.91 5.38 28.71
C ARG A 138 18.85 4.01 28.03
N GLU A 139 19.37 3.90 26.81
CA GLU A 139 19.41 2.64 26.06
C GLU A 139 20.26 1.57 26.77
N ALA A 140 21.39 1.96 27.36
CA ALA A 140 22.23 1.03 28.14
C ALA A 140 21.56 0.57 29.43
N GLU A 141 20.79 1.43 30.11
CA GLU A 141 20.01 1.07 31.29
C GLU A 141 18.85 0.13 30.94
N GLU A 142 18.15 0.39 29.83
CA GLU A 142 17.09 -0.48 29.31
C GLU A 142 17.61 -1.86 28.88
N ALA A 143 18.79 -1.91 28.24
CA ALA A 143 19.43 -3.16 27.87
C ALA A 143 19.80 -4.01 29.10
N ARG A 144 20.34 -3.38 30.15
CA ARG A 144 20.65 -4.08 31.42
C ARG A 144 19.40 -4.56 32.13
N ALA A 145 18.35 -3.74 32.19
CA ALA A 145 17.08 -4.14 32.80
C ALA A 145 16.46 -5.35 32.09
N LEU A 146 16.57 -5.41 30.76
CA LEU A 146 16.09 -6.54 29.97
C LEU A 146 16.93 -7.81 30.18
N GLU A 147 18.25 -7.67 30.34
CA GLU A 147 19.16 -8.78 30.69
C GLU A 147 18.82 -9.36 32.08
N ASP A 148 18.65 -8.50 33.08
CA ASP A 148 18.27 -8.90 34.43
C ASP A 148 16.88 -9.56 34.48
N GLU A 149 15.93 -9.11 33.65
CA GLU A 149 14.59 -9.71 33.54
C GLU A 149 14.63 -11.09 32.88
N LEU A 150 15.53 -11.33 31.91
CA LEU A 150 15.73 -12.64 31.30
C LEU A 150 16.34 -13.65 32.28
N ASP A 151 17.35 -13.24 33.05
CA ASP A 151 18.01 -14.10 34.03
C ASP A 151 17.07 -14.49 35.20
N ALA A 152 16.10 -13.63 35.53
CA ALA A 152 15.09 -13.92 36.54
C ALA A 152 14.05 -14.98 36.10
N ILE A 153 13.90 -15.21 34.79
CA ILE A 153 12.93 -16.17 34.23
C ILE A 153 13.51 -17.58 34.14
N ASP A 154 14.83 -17.75 34.11
CA ASP A 154 15.52 -19.06 34.00
C ASP A 154 15.61 -19.82 35.34
N SER A 155 15.10 -19.24 36.43
CA SER A 155 15.15 -19.83 37.77
C SER A 155 13.83 -20.53 38.15
N ASP A 156 13.27 -21.37 37.28
CA ASP A 156 12.15 -22.25 37.63
C ASP A 156 12.66 -23.61 38.14
N ASP A 157 12.80 -23.69 39.47
CA ASP A 157 13.08 -24.89 40.25
C ASP A 157 11.74 -25.62 40.54
N GLY A 158 11.39 -26.65 39.75
CA GLY A 158 9.96 -27.01 39.59
C GLY A 158 9.49 -28.45 39.34
N ARG A 159 10.21 -29.52 39.73
CA ARG A 159 9.66 -30.92 39.84
C ARG A 159 8.97 -31.55 38.60
N GLY A 160 9.45 -31.31 37.39
CA GLY A 160 9.07 -32.07 36.17
C GLY A 160 10.09 -33.17 35.82
N ASP A 161 9.67 -34.24 35.14
CA ASP A 161 10.61 -35.14 34.45
C ASP A 161 11.30 -34.32 33.32
N PRO A 162 12.60 -34.01 33.41
CA PRO A 162 13.26 -33.05 32.52
C PRO A 162 13.13 -33.42 31.03
N SER A 163 12.96 -34.71 30.73
CA SER A 163 12.78 -35.19 29.36
C SER A 163 11.43 -34.77 28.76
N LYS A 164 10.35 -34.75 29.55
CA LYS A 164 9.01 -34.40 29.04
C LYS A 164 8.82 -32.91 28.85
N GLU A 165 9.37 -32.10 29.75
CA GLU A 165 9.36 -30.65 29.64
C GLU A 165 10.14 -30.18 28.40
N GLN A 166 11.28 -30.81 28.14
CA GLN A 166 12.06 -30.57 26.92
C GLN A 166 11.25 -30.93 25.66
N GLU A 167 10.56 -32.07 25.64
CA GLU A 167 9.70 -32.47 24.51
C GLU A 167 8.54 -31.47 24.29
N GLU A 168 7.91 -31.01 25.36
CA GLU A 168 6.84 -30.01 25.31
C GLU A 168 7.34 -28.65 24.79
N TYR A 169 8.53 -28.24 25.23
CA TYR A 169 9.21 -27.03 24.76
C TYR A 169 9.58 -27.13 23.27
N GLU A 170 10.08 -28.28 22.82
CA GLU A 170 10.36 -28.53 21.40
C GLU A 170 9.10 -28.53 20.55
N LEU A 171 8.01 -29.14 21.03
CA LEU A 171 6.71 -29.10 20.35
C LEU A 171 6.13 -27.69 20.31
N TRP A 172 6.31 -26.90 21.37
CA TRP A 172 5.99 -25.47 21.37
C TRP A 172 6.81 -24.72 20.31
N LYS A 173 8.13 -24.92 20.28
CA LYS A 173 9.04 -24.32 19.28
C LYS A 173 8.65 -24.69 17.86
N VAL A 174 8.29 -25.95 17.59
CA VAL A 174 7.81 -26.38 16.27
C VAL A 174 6.50 -25.69 15.90
N ARG A 175 5.58 -25.51 16.85
CA ARG A 175 4.32 -24.78 16.59
C ARG A 175 4.58 -23.31 16.30
N GLU A 176 5.49 -22.68 17.05
CA GLU A 176 5.83 -21.28 16.86
C GLU A 176 6.58 -21.06 15.54
N LEU A 177 7.57 -21.91 15.23
CA LEU A 177 8.24 -21.91 13.93
C LEU A 177 7.25 -22.17 12.78
N LYS A 178 6.21 -22.99 12.97
CA LYS A 178 5.15 -23.16 11.97
C LYS A 178 4.31 -21.90 11.76
N ARG A 179 4.08 -21.09 12.80
CA ARG A 179 3.37 -19.80 12.66
C ARG A 179 4.20 -18.80 11.87
N ILE A 180 5.45 -18.60 12.28
CA ILE A 180 6.42 -17.73 11.59
C ILE A 180 6.60 -18.19 10.15
N ARG A 181 6.75 -19.50 9.93
CA ARG A 181 6.83 -20.09 8.59
C ARG A 181 5.58 -19.80 7.76
N ARG A 182 4.38 -19.94 8.31
CA ARG A 182 3.13 -19.64 7.57
C ARG A 182 3.08 -18.18 7.13
N GLU A 183 3.48 -17.25 8.00
CA GLU A 183 3.52 -15.82 7.65
C GLU A 183 4.57 -15.53 6.59
N ARG A 184 5.76 -16.13 6.72
CA ARG A 184 6.84 -15.98 5.73
C ARG A 184 6.45 -16.60 4.37
N GLU A 185 5.93 -17.82 4.38
CA GLU A 185 5.45 -18.51 3.18
C GLU A 185 4.29 -17.78 2.53
N ALA A 186 3.37 -17.17 3.29
CA ALA A 186 2.30 -16.34 2.73
C ALA A 186 2.85 -15.10 2.02
N LYS A 187 3.85 -14.43 2.61
CA LYS A 187 4.52 -13.28 1.99
C LYS A 187 5.30 -13.70 0.74
N GLU A 188 6.07 -14.78 0.84
CA GLU A 188 6.86 -15.34 -0.25
C GLU A 188 5.96 -15.83 -1.39
N ALA A 189 4.81 -16.45 -1.10
CA ALA A 189 3.84 -16.86 -2.13
C ALA A 189 3.30 -15.65 -2.92
N ILE A 190 2.99 -14.54 -2.23
CA ILE A 190 2.55 -13.31 -2.90
C ILE A 190 3.67 -12.72 -3.77
N GLU A 191 4.93 -12.78 -3.29
CA GLU A 191 6.10 -12.31 -4.05
C GLU A 191 6.36 -13.19 -5.28
N GLN A 192 6.35 -14.51 -5.12
CA GLN A 192 6.47 -15.47 -6.22
C GLN A 192 5.33 -15.31 -7.25
N GLU A 193 4.10 -15.06 -6.82
CA GLU A 193 2.98 -14.76 -7.73
C GLU A 193 3.23 -13.49 -8.54
N LYS A 194 3.77 -12.43 -7.90
CA LYS A 194 4.13 -11.19 -8.60
C LYS A 194 5.28 -11.40 -9.57
N GLU A 195 6.33 -12.09 -9.16
CA GLU A 195 7.47 -12.43 -10.02
C GLU A 195 7.04 -13.28 -11.22
N GLU A 196 6.10 -14.21 -11.03
CA GLU A 196 5.53 -15.02 -12.12
C GLU A 196 4.72 -14.15 -13.09
N ILE A 197 3.90 -13.24 -12.56
CA ILE A 197 3.16 -12.28 -13.39
C ILE A 197 4.14 -11.38 -14.17
N GLU A 198 5.20 -10.90 -13.55
CA GLU A 198 6.24 -10.11 -14.17
C GLU A 198 7.06 -10.91 -15.20
N ARG A 199 7.34 -12.19 -14.93
CA ARG A 199 7.93 -13.12 -15.91
C ARG A 199 7.04 -13.22 -17.13
N ILE A 200 5.74 -13.43 -16.95
CA ILE A 200 4.76 -13.51 -18.04
C ILE A 200 4.64 -12.19 -18.81
N ARG A 201 4.76 -11.04 -18.12
CA ARG A 201 4.77 -9.71 -18.75
C ARG A 201 6.05 -9.45 -19.55
N ARG A 202 7.21 -9.92 -19.08
CA ARG A 202 8.50 -9.83 -19.79
C ARG A 202 8.60 -10.78 -20.98
N MET A 203 7.91 -11.92 -20.96
CA MET A 203 7.92 -12.89 -22.05
C MET A 203 7.17 -12.41 -23.30
N THR A 204 7.68 -12.80 -24.47
CA THR A 204 7.03 -12.56 -25.77
C THR A 204 5.78 -13.45 -25.97
N ASP A 205 4.85 -13.01 -26.81
CA ASP A 205 3.60 -13.74 -27.06
C ASP A 205 3.79 -15.13 -27.69
N ALA A 206 4.87 -15.33 -28.44
CA ALA A 206 5.22 -16.64 -29.03
C ALA A 206 5.64 -17.64 -27.95
N GLN A 207 6.50 -17.20 -27.02
CA GLN A 207 6.95 -18.01 -25.88
C GLN A 207 5.77 -18.33 -24.93
N ARG A 208 4.90 -17.35 -24.68
CA ARG A 208 3.69 -17.55 -23.86
C ARG A 208 2.77 -18.64 -24.44
N ARG A 209 2.57 -18.65 -25.76
CA ARG A 209 1.78 -19.71 -26.44
C ARG A 209 2.41 -21.08 -26.31
N GLU A 210 3.73 -21.17 -26.41
CA GLU A 210 4.44 -22.44 -26.26
C GLU A 210 4.39 -22.94 -24.80
N GLU A 211 4.54 -22.06 -23.82
CA GLU A 211 4.37 -22.40 -22.40
C GLU A 211 2.95 -22.87 -22.08
N PHE A 212 1.91 -22.20 -22.58
CA PHE A 212 0.54 -22.68 -22.38
C PHE A 212 0.25 -24.01 -23.07
N ARG A 213 0.94 -24.30 -24.18
CA ARG A 213 0.84 -25.60 -24.84
C ARG A 213 1.57 -26.69 -24.06
N LYS A 214 2.74 -26.39 -23.50
CA LYS A 214 3.53 -27.30 -22.64
C LYS A 214 2.85 -27.52 -21.29
N ASN A 215 2.25 -26.48 -20.73
CA ASN A 215 1.57 -26.48 -19.43
C ASN A 215 0.09 -26.09 -19.59
N PRO A 216 -0.77 -27.02 -20.03
CA PRO A 216 -2.19 -26.75 -20.16
C PRO A 216 -2.81 -26.49 -18.79
N LYS A 217 -3.72 -25.51 -18.72
CA LYS A 217 -4.45 -25.17 -17.49
C LYS A 217 -5.23 -26.39 -16.97
N LYS A 218 -4.77 -26.97 -15.86
CA LYS A 218 -5.46 -28.07 -15.16
C LYS A 218 -6.63 -27.48 -14.39
N ILE A 219 -7.84 -27.70 -14.91
CA ILE A 219 -9.07 -27.28 -14.21
C ILE A 219 -9.54 -28.48 -13.39
N THR A 220 -9.23 -28.46 -12.10
CA THR A 220 -9.61 -29.50 -11.13
C THR A 220 -11.13 -29.61 -10.96
N ASN A 221 -11.85 -28.52 -11.22
CA ASN A 221 -13.31 -28.41 -11.05
C ASN A 221 -14.16 -28.75 -12.28
N LYS A 222 -13.62 -29.51 -13.24
CA LYS A 222 -14.39 -29.97 -14.40
C LYS A 222 -15.26 -31.17 -14.02
N ALA A 223 -16.51 -30.90 -13.65
CA ALA A 223 -17.52 -31.95 -13.53
C ALA A 223 -17.89 -32.49 -14.93
N PRO A 224 -18.01 -33.81 -15.11
CA PRO A 224 -18.52 -34.40 -16.35
C PRO A 224 -19.95 -33.93 -16.57
N LYS A 225 -20.18 -33.20 -17.68
CA LYS A 225 -21.54 -32.79 -18.07
C LYS A 225 -22.16 -33.91 -18.91
N GLY A 226 -23.14 -34.61 -18.35
CA GLY A 226 -23.95 -35.59 -19.08
C GLY A 226 -24.88 -34.93 -20.10
N LYS A 227 -25.43 -35.73 -21.02
CA LYS A 227 -26.46 -35.30 -21.97
C LYS A 227 -27.83 -35.29 -21.29
N TYR A 228 -28.49 -34.13 -21.26
CA TYR A 228 -29.83 -33.98 -20.69
C TYR A 228 -30.91 -34.62 -21.55
N LYS A 229 -31.96 -35.14 -20.91
CA LYS A 229 -33.20 -35.60 -21.56
C LYS A 229 -34.11 -34.42 -21.94
N PHE A 230 -35.05 -34.67 -22.85
CA PHE A 230 -36.02 -33.66 -23.28
C PHE A 230 -36.93 -33.25 -22.10
N LEU A 231 -37.00 -31.95 -21.81
CA LEU A 231 -37.73 -31.37 -20.66
C LEU A 231 -37.18 -31.77 -19.27
N GLN A 232 -35.90 -32.13 -19.18
CA GLN A 232 -35.22 -32.36 -17.91
C GLN A 232 -34.99 -31.05 -17.15
N LYS A 233 -35.26 -31.06 -15.83
CA LYS A 233 -34.99 -29.91 -14.96
C LYS A 233 -33.49 -29.76 -14.74
N TYR A 234 -32.99 -28.53 -14.91
CA TYR A 234 -31.60 -28.19 -14.66
C TYR A 234 -31.37 -27.91 -13.17
N PHE A 235 -30.42 -28.63 -12.58
CA PHE A 235 -29.92 -28.34 -11.24
C PHE A 235 -28.52 -27.74 -11.34
N HIS A 236 -28.38 -26.52 -10.80
CA HIS A 236 -27.09 -25.85 -10.71
C HIS A 236 -26.29 -26.41 -9.53
N ARG A 237 -25.00 -26.71 -9.74
CA ARG A 237 -24.11 -27.29 -8.71
C ARG A 237 -23.86 -26.36 -7.51
N GLY A 238 -23.99 -25.06 -7.71
CA GLY A 238 -23.57 -24.03 -6.75
C GLY A 238 -22.18 -23.50 -7.09
N ALA A 239 -21.92 -22.24 -6.75
CA ALA A 239 -20.61 -21.58 -6.92
C ALA A 239 -19.81 -21.51 -5.61
N PHE A 240 -20.48 -21.68 -4.47
CA PHE A 240 -19.88 -21.61 -3.13
C PHE A 240 -19.38 -23.00 -2.69
N PHE A 241 -18.32 -23.03 -1.86
CA PHE A 241 -17.75 -24.24 -1.24
C PHE A 241 -17.18 -25.32 -2.18
N VAL A 242 -17.08 -25.03 -3.48
CA VAL A 242 -16.52 -25.94 -4.50
C VAL A 242 -15.01 -26.18 -4.29
N SER A 243 -14.33 -25.33 -3.53
CA SER A 243 -12.89 -25.39 -3.23
C SER A 243 -12.54 -26.12 -1.92
N THR A 244 -13.52 -26.45 -1.08
CA THR A 244 -13.33 -27.14 0.21
C THR A 244 -13.59 -28.66 0.07
N GLU A 245 -13.01 -29.44 0.99
CA GLU A 245 -12.84 -30.91 1.04
C GLU A 245 -14.07 -31.82 0.76
N GLU A 246 -15.24 -31.29 0.42
CA GLU A 246 -16.40 -32.04 -0.06
C GLU A 246 -16.28 -32.44 -1.55
N GLU A 247 -15.05 -32.59 -2.04
CA GLU A 247 -14.74 -32.86 -3.44
C GLU A 247 -15.51 -34.07 -3.98
N LYS A 248 -15.77 -35.11 -3.16
CA LYS A 248 -16.50 -36.32 -3.58
C LYS A 248 -17.99 -36.07 -3.84
N LEU A 249 -18.64 -35.17 -3.09
CA LEU A 249 -20.07 -34.90 -3.28
C LEU A 249 -20.29 -34.06 -4.54
N PHE A 250 -19.43 -33.06 -4.75
CA PHE A 250 -19.51 -32.15 -5.90
C PHE A 250 -18.91 -32.71 -7.21
N GLN A 251 -18.27 -33.88 -7.15
CA GLN A 251 -17.86 -34.66 -8.32
C GLN A 251 -18.99 -35.53 -8.90
N ARG A 252 -20.16 -35.58 -8.24
CA ARG A 252 -21.30 -36.38 -8.73
C ARG A 252 -21.91 -35.78 -10.00
N ASP A 253 -22.56 -36.64 -10.77
CA ASP A 253 -23.25 -36.27 -11.99
C ASP A 253 -24.58 -35.55 -11.67
N PHE A 254 -24.55 -34.21 -11.59
CA PHE A 254 -25.76 -33.38 -11.46
C PHE A 254 -26.63 -33.35 -12.73
N ALA A 255 -26.15 -33.98 -13.82
CA ALA A 255 -26.90 -34.14 -15.06
C ALA A 255 -27.80 -35.38 -15.07
N ALA A 256 -27.76 -36.23 -14.04
CA ALA A 256 -28.58 -37.43 -13.98
C ALA A 256 -30.08 -37.09 -13.86
N PRO A 257 -30.97 -37.83 -14.56
CA PRO A 257 -32.41 -37.64 -14.45
C PRO A 257 -32.86 -37.95 -13.03
N THR A 258 -33.56 -36.99 -12.41
CA THR A 258 -34.15 -37.15 -11.07
C THR A 258 -35.56 -37.70 -11.20
N LEU A 259 -36.07 -38.42 -10.20
CA LEU A 259 -37.43 -38.99 -10.05
C LEU A 259 -38.44 -38.73 -11.20
N GLU A 260 -38.95 -37.50 -11.35
CA GLU A 260 -39.97 -37.09 -12.34
C GLU A 260 -39.48 -37.12 -13.81
N ASP A 261 -38.18 -37.06 -14.01
CA ASP A 261 -37.50 -37.02 -15.30
C ASP A 261 -36.93 -38.38 -15.74
N HIS A 262 -37.22 -39.44 -15.00
CA HIS A 262 -36.92 -40.80 -15.45
C HIS A 262 -37.71 -41.16 -16.72
N PHE A 263 -38.93 -40.63 -16.87
CA PHE A 263 -39.82 -40.89 -18.00
C PHE A 263 -39.45 -40.09 -19.26
N ASP A 264 -39.47 -40.75 -20.42
CA ASP A 264 -39.19 -40.11 -21.72
C ASP A 264 -40.36 -39.23 -22.19
N LYS A 265 -40.29 -37.94 -21.90
CA LYS A 265 -41.31 -36.94 -22.28
C LYS A 265 -41.45 -36.73 -23.80
N THR A 266 -40.53 -37.27 -24.61
CA THR A 266 -40.60 -37.22 -26.08
C THR A 266 -41.74 -38.08 -26.65
N LYS A 267 -42.15 -39.14 -25.94
CA LYS A 267 -43.24 -40.03 -26.35
C LYS A 267 -44.63 -39.42 -26.08
N LEU A 268 -44.70 -38.30 -25.35
CA LEU A 268 -45.95 -37.58 -25.12
C LEU A 268 -46.43 -36.90 -26.41
N ARG A 269 -47.75 -36.81 -26.58
CA ARG A 269 -48.34 -36.05 -27.68
C ARG A 269 -47.94 -34.57 -27.60
N ALA A 270 -47.78 -33.91 -28.74
CA ALA A 270 -47.30 -32.52 -28.82
C ALA A 270 -48.06 -31.54 -27.89
N VAL A 271 -49.40 -31.67 -27.77
CA VAL A 271 -50.21 -30.85 -26.85
C VAL A 271 -49.77 -31.02 -25.39
N MET A 272 -49.48 -32.25 -24.95
CA MET A 272 -49.02 -32.50 -23.59
C MET A 272 -47.58 -32.04 -23.36
N GLN A 273 -46.72 -32.09 -24.38
CA GLN A 273 -45.36 -31.53 -24.30
C GLN A 273 -45.39 -30.02 -24.05
N VAL A 274 -46.26 -29.30 -24.77
CA VAL A 274 -46.46 -27.85 -24.62
C VAL A 274 -47.09 -27.52 -23.27
N CYS A 275 -48.08 -28.30 -22.81
CA CYS A 275 -48.68 -28.12 -21.49
C CYS A 275 -47.65 -28.33 -20.36
N PHE A 276 -46.82 -29.38 -20.44
CA PHE A 276 -45.74 -29.62 -19.46
C PHE A 276 -44.72 -28.49 -19.48
N LEU A 277 -44.36 -27.98 -20.66
CA LEU A 277 -43.44 -26.85 -20.79
C LEU A 277 -44.01 -25.59 -20.13
N ILE A 278 -45.28 -25.27 -20.39
CA ILE A 278 -45.96 -24.11 -19.81
C ILE A 278 -46.09 -24.24 -18.28
N LEU A 279 -46.42 -25.43 -17.77
CA LEU A 279 -46.50 -25.71 -16.34
C LEU A 279 -45.12 -25.53 -15.66
N LEU A 280 -44.06 -26.12 -16.22
CA LEU A 280 -42.70 -25.93 -15.74
C LEU A 280 -42.28 -24.45 -15.69
N MET A 281 -42.66 -23.66 -16.69
CA MET A 281 -42.38 -22.22 -16.70
C MET A 281 -43.16 -21.46 -15.63
N LYS A 282 -44.42 -21.83 -15.38
CA LYS A 282 -45.25 -21.23 -14.32
C LYS A 282 -44.73 -21.55 -12.92
N ASP A 283 -44.30 -22.79 -12.70
CA ASP A 283 -43.74 -23.20 -11.40
C ASP A 283 -42.43 -22.47 -11.10
N HIS A 284 -41.59 -22.23 -12.12
CA HIS A 284 -40.39 -21.41 -11.99
C HIS A 284 -40.69 -19.93 -11.72
N ALA A 285 -41.68 -19.34 -12.39
CA ALA A 285 -42.07 -17.94 -12.20
C ALA A 285 -42.73 -17.70 -10.82
N CYS A 286 -43.57 -18.63 -10.36
CA CYS A 286 -44.18 -18.60 -9.04
C CYS A 286 -43.10 -18.73 -7.94
N ALA A 287 -42.16 -19.66 -8.09
CA ALA A 287 -41.06 -19.85 -7.15
C ALA A 287 -40.12 -18.63 -7.08
N GLN A 288 -39.83 -17.96 -8.21
CA GLN A 288 -39.04 -16.72 -8.21
C GLN A 288 -39.75 -15.56 -7.50
N THR A 289 -41.07 -15.44 -7.66
CA THR A 289 -41.87 -14.39 -7.02
C THR A 289 -41.92 -14.58 -5.50
N VAL A 290 -42.08 -15.82 -5.03
CA VAL A 290 -42.06 -16.16 -3.60
C VAL A 290 -40.67 -16.00 -3.00
N ALA A 291 -39.60 -16.38 -3.72
CA ALA A 291 -38.23 -16.19 -3.27
C ALA A 291 -37.83 -14.71 -3.16
N LEU A 292 -38.27 -13.87 -4.10
CA LEU A 292 -38.07 -12.41 -4.04
C LEU A 292 -38.77 -11.81 -2.82
N GLN A 293 -40.03 -12.19 -2.56
CA GLN A 293 -40.76 -11.72 -1.37
C GLN A 293 -40.12 -12.17 -0.05
N PHE A 294 -39.59 -13.39 0.02
CA PHE A 294 -38.88 -13.88 1.22
C PHE A 294 -37.50 -13.21 1.40
N SER A 295 -36.77 -12.90 0.33
CA SER A 295 -35.50 -12.17 0.41
C SER A 295 -35.67 -10.73 0.90
N SER A 296 -36.79 -10.09 0.55
CA SER A 296 -37.15 -8.75 1.07
C SER A 296 -37.53 -8.76 2.56
N PHE A 297 -37.95 -9.91 3.08
CA PHE A 297 -38.38 -10.08 4.49
C PHE A 297 -37.27 -10.57 5.41
N CYS A 298 -36.17 -11.10 4.85
CA CYS A 298 -35.04 -11.69 5.56
C CYS A 298 -33.73 -10.96 5.25
N SER A 299 -33.81 -9.64 5.09
CA SER A 299 -32.64 -8.76 5.12
C SER A 299 -32.67 -8.03 6.47
N PRO A 300 -31.67 -8.22 7.36
CA PRO A 300 -31.58 -7.47 8.61
C PRO A 300 -31.35 -5.98 8.38
#